data_AF-A0A7W7PTC1-F1
#
_entry.id   AF-A0A7W7PTC1-F1
#
_cell.length_a   1.000
_cell.length_b   1.000
_cell.length_c   1.000
_cell.angle_alpha   90.00
_cell.angle_beta   90.00
_cell.angle_gamma   90.00
#
_symmetry.space_group_name_H-M   'P 1'
#
loop_
_entity.id
_entity.type
_entity.pdbx_description
1 polymer ?
#
loop_
_entity_poly.entity_id
_entity_poly.type
_entity_poly.pdbx_seq_one_letter_code
_entity_poly.pdbx_strand_id
1 'polypeptide(L)'
;MTAYLAEADPRWAGHSGGEGHDDAPEWGPEDLGRAAVFLAELAPQARQVFEHLLRNPGRRVHCTELVDEVLGGPNGGDPARRVAGVLSGMSKARGRSGRRYPFHWWEAPEGSAGATYAVRPSVAAVFLAARLGP
;
A
#
# COMPACT_ATOMS: atom_id res chain seq x y z
N MET A 1 8.47 11.77 -14.99
CA MET A 1 8.69 12.43 -13.70
C MET A 1 8.00 11.62 -12.62
N THR A 2 8.75 11.13 -11.64
CA THR A 2 8.18 10.44 -10.48
C THR A 2 7.40 11.44 -9.62
N ALA A 3 6.10 11.24 -9.46
CA ALA A 3 5.25 12.13 -8.67
C ALA A 3 5.18 11.65 -7.21
N TYR A 4 5.55 12.52 -6.28
CA TYR A 4 5.36 12.32 -4.84
C TYR A 4 4.15 13.13 -4.38
N LEU A 5 3.32 12.50 -3.55
CA LEU A 5 2.21 13.12 -2.84
C LEU A 5 2.70 13.60 -1.48
N ALA A 6 2.50 14.87 -1.18
CA ALA A 6 2.70 15.41 0.16
C ALA A 6 1.62 14.88 1.12
N GLU A 7 1.84 14.99 2.43
CA GLU A 7 0.88 14.55 3.46
C GLU A 7 -0.53 15.13 3.24
N ALA A 8 -0.61 16.43 2.96
CA ALA A 8 -1.86 17.16 2.78
C ALA A 8 -2.39 17.13 1.32
N ASP A 9 -1.85 16.27 0.45
CA ASP A 9 -2.28 16.21 -0.96
C ASP A 9 -3.74 15.72 -1.06
N PRO A 10 -4.66 16.46 -1.71
CA PRO A 10 -6.07 16.09 -1.76
C PRO A 10 -6.32 14.76 -2.50
N ARG A 11 -5.36 14.29 -3.31
CA ARG A 11 -5.48 13.00 -4.01
C ARG A 11 -5.59 11.82 -3.05
N TRP A 12 -5.13 11.95 -1.81
CA TRP A 12 -5.34 10.92 -0.80
C TRP A 12 -6.82 10.67 -0.46
N ALA A 13 -7.70 11.66 -0.64
CA ALA A 13 -9.14 11.49 -0.45
C ALA A 13 -9.83 10.98 -1.72
N GLY A 14 -9.28 11.26 -2.90
CA GLY A 14 -9.81 10.83 -4.20
C GLY A 14 -9.25 9.48 -4.68
N HIS A 15 -8.97 8.54 -3.77
CA HIS A 15 -8.47 7.21 -4.13
C HIS A 15 -9.61 6.28 -4.58
N SER A 16 -9.26 5.22 -5.33
CA SER A 16 -10.22 4.26 -5.88
C SER A 16 -10.54 3.10 -4.91
N GLY A 17 -10.21 3.26 -3.63
CA GLY A 17 -10.05 2.14 -2.69
C GLY A 17 -11.33 1.50 -2.18
N GLY A 18 -12.37 2.30 -1.89
CA GLY A 18 -13.63 1.79 -1.35
C GLY A 18 -13.47 1.06 -0.01
N GLU A 19 -14.16 -0.07 0.12
CA GLU A 19 -14.16 -0.91 1.32
C GLU A 19 -12.73 -1.34 1.73
N GLY A 20 -12.42 -1.15 3.00
CA GLY A 20 -11.08 -1.36 3.55
C GLY A 20 -10.14 -0.17 3.47
N HIS A 21 -10.49 0.85 2.70
CA HIS A 21 -9.79 2.12 2.69
C HIS A 21 -10.63 3.24 3.35
N ASP A 22 -11.95 3.13 3.27
CA ASP A 22 -12.90 4.16 3.75
C ASP A 22 -13.60 3.82 5.07
N ASP A 23 -13.61 2.54 5.45
CA ASP A 23 -14.51 1.96 6.48
C ASP A 23 -13.90 1.88 7.89
N ALA A 24 -12.61 2.15 8.04
CA ALA A 24 -11.88 2.05 9.30
C ALA A 24 -10.91 3.22 9.50
N PRO A 25 -10.56 3.55 10.75
CA PRO A 25 -9.61 4.62 11.03
C PRO A 25 -8.25 4.38 10.36
N GLU A 26 -7.59 5.49 10.00
CA GLU A 26 -6.20 5.47 9.55
C GLU A 26 -5.24 5.06 10.67
N TRP A 27 -4.04 4.64 10.27
CA TRP A 27 -2.92 4.33 11.15
C TRP A 27 -2.35 5.61 11.77
N GLY A 28 -2.23 5.62 13.10
CA GLY A 28 -1.64 6.72 13.86
C GLY A 28 -0.37 6.33 14.64
N PRO A 29 0.36 7.30 15.21
CA PRO A 29 1.54 7.03 16.04
C PRO A 29 1.30 6.09 17.23
N GLU A 30 0.07 5.98 17.71
CA GLU A 30 -0.35 5.05 18.77
C GLU A 30 -0.38 3.59 18.33
N ASP A 31 -0.31 3.31 17.02
CA ASP A 31 -0.52 1.98 16.46
C ASP A 31 0.76 1.14 16.29
N LEU A 32 1.90 1.55 16.87
CA LEU A 32 3.19 0.87 16.68
C LEU A 32 3.10 -0.65 16.92
N GLY A 33 2.47 -1.06 18.03
CA GLY A 33 2.27 -2.49 18.34
C GLY A 33 1.37 -3.20 17.33
N ARG A 34 0.30 -2.54 16.87
CA ARG A 34 -0.61 -3.09 15.83
C ARG A 34 0.11 -3.22 14.49
N ALA A 35 0.94 -2.23 14.13
CA ALA A 35 1.68 -2.20 12.88
C ALA A 35 2.74 -3.31 12.84
N ALA A 36 3.41 -3.56 13.95
CA ALA A 36 4.36 -4.68 14.07
C ALA A 36 3.66 -6.04 13.85
N VAL A 37 2.51 -6.27 14.49
CA VAL A 37 1.70 -7.49 14.30
C VAL A 37 1.21 -7.59 12.86
N PHE A 38 0.70 -6.49 12.29
CA PHE A 38 0.23 -6.46 10.90
C PHE A 38 1.34 -6.89 9.94
N LEU A 39 2.57 -6.36 10.07
CA LEU A 39 3.72 -6.73 9.24
C LEU A 39 4.13 -8.19 9.39
N ALA A 40 4.02 -8.74 10.60
CA ALA A 40 4.37 -10.14 10.88
C ALA A 40 3.38 -11.13 10.25
N GLU A 41 2.12 -10.73 10.05
CA GLU A 41 1.08 -11.57 9.45
C GLU A 41 1.06 -11.54 7.92
N LEU A 42 1.80 -10.63 7.28
CA LEU A 42 1.78 -10.49 5.82
C LEU A 42 2.43 -11.68 5.11
N ALA A 43 1.77 -12.16 4.06
CA ALA A 43 2.38 -13.08 3.12
C ALA A 43 3.65 -12.48 2.49
N PRO A 44 4.68 -13.27 2.14
CA PRO A 44 5.97 -12.76 1.70
C PRO A 44 5.90 -11.74 0.55
N GLN A 45 5.09 -12.02 -0.48
CA GLN A 45 4.94 -11.11 -1.64
C GLN A 45 4.19 -9.82 -1.27
N ALA A 46 3.14 -9.91 -0.46
CA ALA A 46 2.40 -8.73 0.03
C ALA A 46 3.31 -7.83 0.87
N ARG A 47 4.15 -8.45 1.70
CA ARG A 47 5.17 -7.77 2.49
C ARG A 47 6.21 -7.09 1.60
N GLN A 48 6.73 -7.76 0.57
CA GLN A 48 7.70 -7.17 -0.37
C GLN A 48 7.14 -5.93 -1.08
N VAL A 49 5.91 -6.03 -1.62
CA VAL A 49 5.24 -4.88 -2.26
C VAL A 49 5.04 -3.75 -1.28
N PHE A 50 4.54 -4.04 -0.08
CA PHE A 50 4.31 -3.00 0.92
C PHE A 50 5.61 -2.34 1.38
N GLU A 51 6.65 -3.12 1.64
CA GLU A 51 7.97 -2.59 2.00
C GLU A 51 8.58 -1.73 0.91
N HIS A 52 8.36 -2.05 -0.37
CA HIS A 52 8.78 -1.19 -1.48
C HIS A 52 8.10 0.18 -1.42
N LEU A 53 6.79 0.21 -1.16
CA LEU A 53 6.04 1.46 -1.00
C LEU A 53 6.47 2.25 0.25
N LEU A 54 6.73 1.56 1.37
CA LEU A 54 7.20 2.19 2.62
C LEU A 54 8.56 2.88 2.48
N ARG A 55 9.46 2.36 1.63
CA ARG A 55 10.76 2.99 1.36
C ARG A 55 10.64 4.31 0.59
N ASN A 56 9.50 4.54 -0.06
CA ASN A 56 9.26 5.71 -0.89
C ASN A 56 7.90 6.35 -0.52
N PRO A 57 7.75 6.86 0.72
CA PRO A 57 6.47 7.43 1.16
C PRO A 57 6.02 8.56 0.24
N GLY A 58 4.73 8.58 -0.08
CA GLY A 58 4.13 9.53 -1.03
C GLY A 58 4.41 9.23 -2.50
N ARG A 59 5.40 8.38 -2.84
CA ARG A 59 5.68 8.04 -4.24
C ARG A 59 4.53 7.24 -4.83
N ARG A 60 4.04 7.72 -5.96
CA ARG A 60 3.10 7.00 -6.81
C ARG A 60 3.84 5.96 -7.65
N VAL A 61 3.60 4.68 -7.36
CA VAL A 61 4.23 3.53 -8.03
C VAL A 61 3.20 2.80 -8.88
N HIS A 62 3.45 2.67 -10.18
CA HIS A 62 2.53 1.98 -11.10
C HIS A 62 2.61 0.46 -10.92
N CYS A 63 1.51 -0.27 -11.19
CA CYS A 63 1.46 -1.72 -11.04
C CYS A 63 2.50 -2.46 -11.90
N THR A 64 2.83 -1.95 -13.09
CA THR A 64 3.90 -2.52 -13.94
C THR A 64 5.24 -2.46 -13.24
N GLU A 65 5.56 -1.33 -12.59
CA GLU A 65 6.81 -1.16 -11.84
C GLU A 65 6.88 -2.14 -10.65
N LEU A 66 5.77 -2.31 -9.93
CA LEU A 66 5.71 -3.30 -8.84
C LEU A 66 5.91 -4.74 -9.35
N VAL A 67 5.36 -5.05 -10.53
CA VAL A 67 5.58 -6.36 -11.15
C VAL A 67 7.04 -6.55 -11.53
N ASP A 68 7.63 -5.57 -12.21
CA ASP A 68 8.97 -5.65 -12.77
C ASP A 68 10.06 -5.64 -11.68
N GLU A 69 9.95 -4.72 -10.72
CA GLU A 69 11.00 -4.48 -9.72
C GLU A 69 10.83 -5.29 -8.44
N VAL A 70 9.60 -5.71 -8.11
CA VAL A 70 9.31 -6.35 -6.80
C VAL A 70 8.85 -7.80 -6.95
N LEU A 71 7.98 -8.09 -7.92
CA LEU A 71 7.37 -9.41 -8.06
C LEU A 71 8.09 -10.34 -9.04
N GLY A 72 9.26 -9.94 -9.55
CA GLY A 72 10.12 -10.79 -10.39
C GLY A 72 9.76 -10.79 -11.87
N GLY A 73 9.21 -9.68 -12.39
CA GLY A 73 8.95 -9.50 -13.81
C GLY A 73 7.59 -9.99 -14.30
N PRO A 74 7.25 -9.70 -15.56
CA PRO A 74 5.97 -10.07 -16.15
C PRO A 74 5.83 -11.59 -16.27
N ASN A 75 4.63 -12.10 -15.98
CA ASN A 75 4.29 -13.52 -16.12
C ASN A 75 3.22 -13.74 -17.21
N GLY A 76 3.09 -12.81 -18.15
CA GLY A 76 2.06 -12.81 -19.19
C GLY A 76 0.65 -12.42 -18.72
N GLY A 77 0.45 -12.16 -17.42
CA GLY A 77 -0.82 -11.70 -16.85
C GLY A 77 -0.91 -10.18 -16.71
N ASP A 78 -2.14 -9.68 -16.49
CA ASP A 78 -2.42 -8.27 -16.21
C ASP A 78 -1.71 -7.81 -14.91
N PRO A 79 -0.80 -6.82 -14.99
CA PRO A 79 -0.09 -6.29 -13.83
C PRO A 79 -1.00 -5.77 -12.72
N ALA A 80 -2.12 -5.11 -13.05
CA ALA A 80 -3.05 -4.59 -12.05
C ALA A 80 -3.70 -5.73 -11.27
N ARG A 81 -4.21 -6.74 -11.99
CA ARG A 81 -4.82 -7.93 -11.37
C ARG A 81 -3.82 -8.70 -10.50
N ARG A 82 -2.55 -8.79 -10.93
CA ARG A 82 -1.50 -9.44 -10.16
C ARG A 82 -1.20 -8.70 -8.86
N VAL A 83 -1.00 -7.38 -8.92
CA VAL A 83 -0.71 -6.57 -7.72
C VAL A 83 -1.91 -6.58 -6.77
N ALA A 84 -3.14 -6.42 -7.29
CA ALA A 84 -4.36 -6.52 -6.48
C ALA A 84 -4.50 -7.90 -5.80
N GLY A 85 -4.20 -8.98 -6.52
CA GLY A 85 -4.19 -10.34 -5.98
C GLY A 85 -3.20 -10.47 -4.81
N VAL A 86 -1.98 -9.95 -4.95
CA VAL A 86 -0.97 -9.96 -3.89
C VAL A 86 -1.41 -9.14 -2.68
N LEU A 87 -1.91 -7.92 -2.89
CA LEU A 87 -2.33 -7.03 -1.81
C LEU A 87 -3.62 -7.49 -1.10
N SER A 88 -4.49 -8.26 -1.78
CA SER A 88 -5.65 -8.87 -1.13
C SER A 88 -5.27 -9.82 0.01
N GLY A 89 -4.04 -10.37 0.00
CA GLY A 89 -3.46 -11.14 1.08
C GLY A 89 -3.33 -10.38 2.42
N MET A 90 -3.48 -9.06 2.42
CA MET A 90 -3.49 -8.23 3.64
C MET A 90 -4.85 -8.25 4.36
N SER A 91 -5.92 -8.75 3.74
CA SER A 91 -7.30 -8.61 4.26
C SER A 91 -7.48 -9.13 5.69
N LYS A 92 -6.87 -10.28 6.01
CA LYS A 92 -6.94 -10.86 7.36
C LYS A 92 -6.23 -9.99 8.41
N ALA A 93 -5.04 -9.50 8.10
CA ALA A 93 -4.29 -8.60 8.98
C ALA A 93 -5.02 -7.26 9.15
N ARG A 94 -5.62 -6.74 8.07
CA ARG A 94 -6.50 -5.55 8.08
C ARG A 94 -7.65 -5.74 9.08
N GLY A 95 -8.42 -6.82 8.93
CA GLY A 95 -9.55 -7.12 9.82
C GLY A 95 -9.15 -7.22 11.29
N ARG A 96 -8.02 -7.87 11.60
CA ARG A 96 -7.50 -7.98 12.98
C ARG A 96 -7.00 -6.67 13.56
N SER A 97 -6.39 -5.82 12.72
CA SER A 97 -5.85 -4.54 13.15
C SER A 97 -6.94 -3.53 13.53
N GLY A 98 -8.15 -3.66 12.98
CA GLY A 98 -9.21 -2.65 13.11
C GLY A 98 -8.87 -1.32 12.43
N ARG A 99 -7.85 -1.30 11.56
CA ARG A 99 -7.43 -0.15 10.75
C ARG A 99 -7.73 -0.39 9.28
N ARG A 100 -7.75 0.68 8.49
CA ARG A 100 -7.80 0.58 7.03
C ARG A 100 -6.52 -0.02 6.45
N TYR A 101 -6.56 -0.42 5.18
CA TYR A 101 -5.35 -0.79 4.46
C TYR A 101 -4.33 0.35 4.52
N PRO A 102 -3.05 0.04 4.79
CA PRO A 102 -2.02 1.07 4.99
C PRO A 102 -1.46 1.63 3.67
N PHE A 103 -2.22 1.55 2.58
CA PHE A 103 -1.86 2.08 1.27
C PHE A 103 -3.11 2.66 0.60
N HIS A 104 -2.90 3.48 -0.42
CA HIS A 104 -3.96 4.00 -1.29
C HIS A 104 -3.65 3.58 -2.72
N TRP A 105 -4.68 3.49 -3.54
CA TRP A 105 -4.52 3.23 -4.97
C TRP A 105 -5.47 4.06 -5.81
N TRP A 106 -5.06 4.32 -7.04
CA TRP A 106 -5.84 5.04 -8.04
C TRP A 106 -5.84 4.23 -9.32
N GLU A 107 -7.03 4.02 -9.88
CA GLU A 107 -7.16 3.50 -11.24
C GLU A 107 -6.44 4.41 -12.22
N ALA A 108 -5.88 3.82 -13.29
CA ALA A 108 -5.29 4.60 -14.36
C ALA A 108 -6.35 5.52 -15.01
N PRO A 109 -5.96 6.70 -15.54
CA PRO A 109 -6.89 7.55 -16.27
C PRO A 109 -7.55 6.80 -17.44
N GLU A 110 -8.73 7.26 -17.84
CA GLU A 110 -9.45 6.70 -19.00
C GLU A 110 -8.54 6.60 -20.23
N GLY A 111 -8.58 5.44 -20.91
CA GLY A 111 -7.69 5.13 -22.03
C GLY A 111 -6.31 4.60 -21.64
N SER A 112 -6.00 4.48 -20.34
CA SER A 112 -4.82 3.79 -19.81
C SER A 112 -5.23 2.58 -18.98
N ALA A 113 -4.40 1.54 -18.95
CA ALA A 113 -4.63 0.35 -18.14
C ALA A 113 -3.69 0.36 -16.94
N GLY A 114 -4.19 -0.05 -15.77
CA GLY A 114 -3.36 -0.24 -14.58
C GLY A 114 -3.93 0.40 -13.33
N ALA A 115 -3.10 0.37 -12.29
CA ALA A 115 -3.35 1.06 -11.04
C ALA A 115 -2.04 1.62 -10.50
N THR A 116 -2.12 2.76 -9.83
CA THR A 116 -1.00 3.36 -9.12
C THR A 116 -1.21 3.24 -7.63
N TYR A 117 -0.16 2.92 -6.88
CA TYR A 117 -0.20 2.71 -5.44
C TYR A 117 0.72 3.69 -4.73
N ALA A 118 0.37 4.10 -3.52
CA ALA A 118 1.23 4.88 -2.65
C ALA A 118 0.87 4.67 -1.17
N VAL A 119 1.82 4.97 -0.28
CA VAL A 119 1.58 5.03 1.16
C VAL A 119 1.72 6.47 1.62
N ARG A 120 0.77 6.95 2.43
CA ARG A 120 0.82 8.30 2.99
C ARG A 120 2.03 8.44 3.92
N PRO A 121 2.79 9.56 3.90
CA PRO A 121 4.00 9.69 4.70
C PRO A 121 3.84 9.41 6.20
N SER A 122 2.79 9.93 6.84
CA SER A 122 2.47 9.66 8.24
C SER A 122 2.25 8.17 8.52
N VAL A 123 1.48 7.48 7.68
CA VAL A 123 1.26 6.03 7.77
C VAL A 123 2.58 5.27 7.60
N ALA A 124 3.41 5.64 6.62
CA ALA A 124 4.70 5.00 6.42
C ALA A 124 5.59 5.12 7.66
N ALA A 125 5.59 6.28 8.33
CA ALA A 125 6.35 6.51 9.54
C ALA A 125 5.97 5.52 10.67
N VAL A 126 4.67 5.21 10.84
CA VAL A 126 4.20 4.23 11.83
C VAL A 126 4.80 2.85 11.56
N PHE A 127 4.72 2.37 10.32
CA PHE A 127 5.23 1.05 9.94
C PHE A 127 6.75 0.97 9.96
N LEU A 128 7.45 2.04 9.57
CA LEU A 128 8.90 2.10 9.66
C LEU A 128 9.37 2.12 11.12
N ALA A 129 8.70 2.87 12.00
CA ALA A 129 8.99 2.85 13.43
C ALA A 129 8.72 1.47 14.05
N ALA A 130 7.61 0.82 13.68
CA ALA A 130 7.28 -0.52 14.15
C ALA A 130 8.33 -1.58 13.78
N ARG A 131 9.12 -1.38 12.71
CA ARG A 131 10.23 -2.28 12.32
C ARG A 131 11.45 -2.16 13.23
N LEU A 132 11.64 -1.01 13.87
CA LEU A 132 12.79 -0.76 14.74
C LEU A 132 12.59 -1.36 16.14
N GLY A 133 11.37 -1.79 16.46
CA GLY A 133 10.99 -2.26 17.79
C GLY A 133 10.84 -1.10 18.78
N PRO A 134 10.03 -1.26 19.84
CA PRO A 134 10.21 -0.48 21.07
C PRO A 134 11.52 -0.85 21.78
#